data_AF-A0A936ZFC2-F1
#
_entry.id   AF-A0A936ZFC2-F1
#
_cell.length_a   1.000
_cell.length_b   1.000
_cell.length_c   1.000
_cell.angle_alpha   90.00
_cell.angle_beta   90.00
_cell.angle_gamma   90.00
#
_symmetry.space_group_name_H-M   'P 1'
#
loop_
_entity.id
_entity.type
_entity.pdbx_description
1 polymer ?
#
loop_
_entity_poly.entity_id
_entity_poly.type
_entity_poly.pdbx_seq_one_letter_code
_entity_poly.pdbx_strand_id
1 'polypeptide(L)'
;MPLRPPPVDLPPVLTPLLQEAQFAFDSNGKRVCRIDVDVDAGTLLAIHEFEAHLRRRPVQLKLPASAECMTGEMASTFSLGAPSDRSRCIAKVRLSFYNLQDGECVDGAESD
;
A
#
# COMPACT_ATOMS: atom_id res chain seq x y z
N MET A 1 7.48 -20.10 18.25
CA MET A 1 7.64 -18.76 17.64
C MET A 1 6.29 -18.09 17.62
N PRO A 2 6.16 -16.80 17.95
CA PRO A 2 4.87 -16.12 17.82
C PRO A 2 4.49 -16.12 16.33
N LEU A 3 3.32 -16.68 16.02
CA LEU A 3 2.73 -16.65 14.69
C LEU A 3 2.55 -15.19 14.28
N ARG A 4 3.28 -14.74 13.26
CA ARG A 4 2.97 -13.44 12.65
C ARG A 4 1.56 -13.54 12.06
N PRO A 5 0.70 -12.52 12.23
CA PRO A 5 -0.60 -12.52 11.59
C PRO A 5 -0.40 -12.67 10.07
N PRO A 6 -1.31 -13.39 9.38
CA PRO A 6 -1.18 -13.58 7.95
C PRO A 6 -1.16 -12.22 7.23
N PRO A 7 -0.54 -12.14 6.04
CA PRO A 7 -0.64 -10.93 5.24
C PRO A 7 -2.11 -10.66 4.89
N VAL A 8 -2.46 -9.39 4.75
CA VAL A 8 -3.75 -8.95 4.21
C VAL A 8 -3.57 -8.45 2.80
N ASP A 9 -4.56 -8.68 1.96
CA ASP A 9 -4.61 -8.05 0.67
C ASP A 9 -4.86 -6.54 0.82
N LEU A 10 -4.24 -5.77 -0.08
CA LEU A 10 -4.60 -4.38 -0.26
C LEU A 10 -6.06 -4.30 -0.72
N PRO A 11 -6.90 -3.40 -0.15
CA PRO A 11 -8.30 -3.27 -0.55
C PRO A 11 -8.43 -3.05 -2.06
N PRO A 12 -9.42 -3.66 -2.75
CA PRO A 12 -9.55 -3.55 -4.20
C PRO A 12 -9.60 -2.11 -4.73
N VAL A 13 -10.17 -1.18 -3.94
CA VAL A 13 -10.21 0.25 -4.28
C VAL A 13 -8.83 0.93 -4.29
N LEU A 14 -7.87 0.39 -3.53
CA LEU A 14 -6.50 0.89 -3.45
C LEU A 14 -5.54 0.16 -4.40
N THR A 15 -5.92 -1.01 -4.93
CA THR A 15 -5.11 -1.78 -5.88
C THR A 15 -4.66 -0.99 -7.11
N PRO A 16 -5.51 -0.14 -7.75
CA PRO A 16 -5.07 0.67 -8.89
C PRO A 16 -3.91 1.62 -8.56
N LEU A 17 -3.78 2.06 -7.30
CA LEU A 17 -2.69 2.95 -6.88
C LEU A 17 -1.31 2.29 -7.02
N LEU A 18 -1.24 0.95 -7.06
CA LEU A 18 0.00 0.22 -7.28
C LEU A 18 0.58 0.43 -8.69
N GLN A 19 -0.19 0.96 -9.64
CA GLN A 19 0.34 1.33 -10.97
C GLN A 19 1.33 2.50 -10.88
N GLU A 20 1.18 3.35 -9.87
CA GLU A 20 2.07 4.50 -9.60
C GLU A 20 3.20 4.14 -8.63
N ALA A 21 3.40 2.84 -8.34
CA ALA A 21 4.40 2.37 -7.40
C ALA A 21 5.83 2.55 -7.92
N GLN A 22 6.64 3.20 -7.09
CA GLN A 22 8.07 3.38 -7.29
C GLN A 22 8.81 2.48 -6.31
N PHE A 23 9.64 1.57 -6.84
CA PHE A 23 10.44 0.64 -6.04
C PHE A 23 11.88 1.14 -5.93
N ALA A 24 12.43 1.05 -4.72
CA ALA A 24 13.81 1.42 -4.43
C ALA A 24 14.39 0.51 -3.34
N PHE A 25 15.68 0.69 -3.05
CA PHE A 25 16.33 0.11 -1.88
C PHE A 25 16.62 1.21 -0.86
N ASP A 26 16.35 0.95 0.42
CA ASP A 26 16.71 1.84 1.52
C ASP A 26 18.22 1.79 1.84
N SER A 27 18.67 2.59 2.81
CA SER A 27 20.08 2.63 3.23
C SER A 27 20.58 1.33 3.85
N ASN A 28 19.69 0.40 4.19
CA ASN A 28 20.01 -0.93 4.72
C ASN A 28 19.95 -2.01 3.62
N GLY A 29 19.76 -1.63 2.35
CA GLY A 29 19.62 -2.56 1.24
C GLY A 29 18.27 -3.29 1.21
N LYS A 30 17.26 -2.83 1.96
CA LYS A 30 15.92 -3.41 1.95
C LYS A 30 15.05 -2.77 0.87
N ARG A 31 14.26 -3.57 0.17
CA ARG A 31 13.33 -3.08 -0.84
C ARG A 31 12.19 -2.31 -0.17
N VAL A 32 11.84 -1.17 -0.76
CA VAL A 32 10.75 -0.28 -0.34
C VAL A 32 9.89 0.09 -1.54
N CYS A 33 8.63 0.40 -1.30
CA CYS A 33 7.69 0.91 -2.29
C CYS A 33 7.14 2.25 -1.83
N ARG A 34 7.01 3.19 -2.75
CA ARG A 34 6.39 4.49 -2.53
C ARG A 34 5.41 4.80 -3.65
N ILE A 35 4.28 5.36 -3.28
CA ILE A 35 3.23 5.79 -4.20
C ILE A 35 2.90 7.24 -3.83
N ASP A 36 3.13 8.17 -4.75
CA ASP A 36 2.79 9.58 -4.60
C ASP A 36 1.70 9.91 -5.63
N VAL A 37 0.47 10.12 -5.17
CA VAL A 37 -0.69 10.21 -6.08
C VAL A 37 -1.73 11.20 -5.57
N ASP A 38 -2.48 11.78 -6.49
CA ASP A 38 -3.68 12.56 -6.17
C ASP A 38 -4.88 11.62 -6.05
N VAL A 39 -5.60 11.72 -4.94
CA VAL A 39 -6.75 10.86 -4.62
C VAL A 39 -8.00 11.68 -4.40
N ASP A 40 -9.16 11.13 -4.78
CA ASP A 40 -10.45 11.71 -4.42
C ASP A 40 -10.83 11.40 -2.96
N ALA A 41 -11.96 11.95 -2.51
CA ALA A 41 -12.43 11.77 -1.14
C ALA A 41 -12.72 10.30 -0.79
N GLY A 42 -13.23 9.50 -1.73
CA GLY A 42 -13.58 8.09 -1.50
C GLY A 42 -12.32 7.24 -1.34
N THR A 43 -11.33 7.46 -2.19
CA THR A 43 -10.03 6.80 -2.12
C THR A 43 -9.29 7.21 -0.85
N LEU A 44 -9.34 8.50 -0.49
CA LEU A 44 -8.75 9.00 0.75
C LEU A 44 -9.38 8.36 2.00
N LEU A 45 -10.71 8.20 2.02
CA LEU A 45 -11.41 7.50 3.10
C LEU A 45 -10.94 6.04 3.20
N ALA A 46 -10.88 5.32 2.08
CA ALA A 46 -10.43 3.93 2.06
C ALA A 46 -8.98 3.77 2.55
N ILE A 47 -8.09 4.73 2.22
CA ILE A 47 -6.73 4.77 2.75
C ILE A 47 -6.75 4.92 4.28
N HIS A 48 -7.56 5.84 4.82
CA HIS A 48 -7.66 6.04 6.26
C HIS A 48 -8.24 4.83 7.00
N GLU A 49 -9.26 4.18 6.43
CA GLU A 49 -9.84 2.97 7.00
C GLU A 49 -8.84 1.83 7.00
N PHE A 50 -8.11 1.64 5.90
CA PHE A 50 -7.04 0.66 5.81
C PHE A 50 -5.94 0.95 6.84
N GLU A 51 -5.54 2.22 6.97
CA GLU A 51 -4.54 2.63 7.95
C GLU A 51 -5.00 2.35 9.39
N ALA A 52 -6.23 2.69 9.73
CA ALA A 52 -6.78 2.55 11.07
C ALA A 52 -6.86 1.08 11.53
N HIS A 53 -7.24 0.18 10.62
CA HIS A 53 -7.56 -1.21 10.97
C HIS A 53 -6.46 -2.22 10.61
N LEU A 54 -5.69 -1.96 9.54
CA LEU A 54 -4.86 -2.98 8.91
C LEU A 54 -3.38 -2.62 8.78
N ARG A 55 -2.96 -1.36 9.02
CA ARG A 55 -1.54 -0.94 8.84
C ARG A 55 -0.50 -1.75 9.62
N ARG A 56 -0.90 -2.34 10.75
CA ARG A 56 0.02 -3.12 11.62
C ARG A 56 0.18 -4.57 11.16
N ARG A 57 -0.53 -4.98 10.11
CA ARG A 57 -0.40 -6.30 9.50
C ARG A 57 0.51 -6.22 8.29
N PRO A 58 1.21 -7.32 7.95
CA PRO A 58 1.85 -7.42 6.64
C PRO A 58 0.79 -7.24 5.55
N VAL A 59 1.12 -6.49 4.51
CA VAL A 59 0.26 -6.18 3.37
C VAL A 59 0.85 -6.84 2.13
N GLN A 60 0.00 -7.58 1.42
CA GLN A 60 0.33 -8.18 0.15
C GLN A 60 0.04 -7.20 -1.00
N LEU A 61 1.07 -6.91 -1.78
CA LEU A 61 1.04 -6.04 -2.95
C LEU A 61 1.06 -6.93 -4.19
N LYS A 62 -0.10 -7.02 -4.87
CA LYS A 62 -0.29 -7.72 -6.15
C LYS A 62 -0.08 -6.70 -7.27
N LEU A 63 1.07 -6.74 -7.94
CA LEU A 63 1.34 -5.79 -9.02
C LEU A 63 0.45 -6.11 -10.24
N PRO A 64 -0.32 -5.15 -10.79
CA PRO A 64 -1.27 -5.45 -11.86
C PRO A 64 -0.62 -5.96 -13.16
N ALA A 65 0.66 -5.62 -13.40
CA ALA A 65 1.39 -5.93 -14.62
C ALA A 65 2.38 -7.09 -14.49
N SER A 66 2.62 -7.60 -13.28
CA SER A 66 3.51 -8.73 -13.04
C SER A 66 2.81 -9.74 -12.14
N ALA A 67 3.01 -11.04 -12.37
CA ALA A 67 2.57 -12.07 -11.44
C ALA A 67 3.38 -12.06 -10.12
N GLU A 68 4.11 -10.98 -9.85
CA GLU A 68 4.95 -10.82 -8.68
C GLU A 68 4.09 -10.32 -7.51
N CYS A 69 4.14 -11.08 -6.43
CA CYS A 69 3.62 -10.67 -5.14
C CYS A 69 4.77 -10.22 -4.24
N MET A 70 4.54 -9.11 -3.56
CA MET A 70 5.42 -8.64 -2.50
C MET A 70 4.63 -8.52 -1.21
N THR A 71 5.25 -8.90 -0.10
CA THR A 71 4.70 -8.63 1.23
C THR A 71 5.57 -7.61 1.94
N GLY A 72 4.95 -6.61 2.56
CA GLY A 72 5.66 -5.66 3.44
C GLY A 72 4.74 -5.00 4.44
N GLU A 73 5.21 -3.94 5.06
CA GLU A 73 4.46 -3.21 6.09
C GLU A 73 4.14 -1.81 5.59
N MET A 74 2.89 -1.37 5.78
CA MET A 74 2.47 -0.03 5.41
C MET A 74 2.92 0.98 6.49
N ALA A 75 3.62 2.03 6.08
CA ALA A 75 3.88 3.19 6.92
C ALA A 75 2.60 4.03 7.08
N SER A 76 2.52 4.84 8.13
CA SER A 76 1.44 5.81 8.28
C SER A 76 1.37 6.73 7.06
N THR A 77 0.16 6.99 6.57
CA THR A 77 -0.04 7.84 5.39
C THR A 77 0.23 9.29 5.76
N PHE A 78 0.82 10.04 4.83
CA PHE A 78 0.98 11.49 4.99
C PHE A 78 0.46 12.22 3.74
N SER A 79 -0.23 13.34 3.94
CA SER A 79 -0.51 14.27 2.84
C SER A 79 0.75 15.06 2.50
N LEU A 80 1.05 15.17 1.21
CA LEU A 80 2.31 15.73 0.70
C LEU A 80 2.22 17.19 0.23
N GLY A 81 1.03 17.80 0.26
CA GLY A 81 0.85 19.20 -0.13
C GLY A 81 -0.24 19.41 -1.17
N ALA A 82 -0.01 20.36 -2.09
CA ALA A 82 -1.03 20.80 -3.03
C ALA A 82 -1.32 19.73 -4.11
N PRO A 83 -2.60 19.43 -4.37
CA PRO A 83 -3.00 18.59 -5.49
C PRO A 83 -2.59 19.19 -6.84
N SER A 84 -2.40 18.34 -7.85
CA SER A 84 -2.04 18.78 -9.20
C SER A 84 -3.14 19.62 -9.86
N ASP A 85 -4.41 19.24 -9.63
CA ASP A 85 -5.57 19.98 -10.10
C ASP A 85 -6.32 20.60 -8.91
N ARG A 86 -6.09 21.90 -8.70
CA ARG A 86 -6.71 22.67 -7.61
C ARG A 86 -8.19 22.98 -7.84
N SER A 87 -8.72 22.73 -9.04
CA SER A 87 -10.14 22.91 -9.34
C SER A 87 -10.99 21.73 -8.87
N ARG A 88 -10.36 20.59 -8.58
CA ARG A 88 -11.00 19.36 -8.11
C ARG A 88 -10.82 19.20 -6.61
N CYS A 89 -11.82 18.60 -5.95
CA CYS A 89 -11.73 18.20 -4.55
C CYS A 89 -10.93 16.90 -4.44
N ILE A 90 -9.60 17.02 -4.48
CA ILE A 90 -8.63 15.92 -4.41
C ILE A 90 -7.54 16.24 -3.39
N ALA A 91 -6.84 15.22 -2.91
CA ALA A 91 -5.73 15.33 -1.97
C ALA A 91 -4.48 14.67 -2.54
N LYS A 92 -3.30 15.30 -2.37
CA LYS A 92 -2.02 14.66 -2.71
C LYS A 92 -1.51 13.86 -1.52
N VAL A 93 -1.34 12.55 -1.69
CA VAL A 93 -0.97 11.63 -0.61
C VAL A 93 0.27 10.80 -0.95
N ARG A 94 1.01 10.42 0.09
CA ARG A 94 2.06 9.38 0.03
C ARG A 94 1.61 8.13 0.74
N LEU A 95 1.66 7.02 0.02
CA LEU A 95 1.68 5.68 0.61
C LEU A 95 3.10 5.15 0.55
N SER A 96 3.53 4.45 1.60
CA SER A 96 4.86 3.84 1.63
C SER A 96 4.81 2.47 2.28
N PHE A 97 5.51 1.53 1.68
CA PHE A 97 5.66 0.18 2.18
C PHE A 97 7.15 -0.12 2.39
N TYR A 98 7.48 -0.73 3.52
CA TYR A 98 8.84 -1.06 3.90
C TYR A 98 8.98 -2.54 4.23
N ASN A 99 10.23 -3.02 4.35
CA ASN A 99 10.56 -4.44 4.52
C ASN A 99 9.93 -5.33 3.43
N LEU A 100 9.90 -4.88 2.18
CA LEU A 100 9.32 -5.68 1.10
C LEU A 100 10.11 -6.97 0.89
N GLN A 101 9.38 -8.08 0.79
CA GLN A 101 9.89 -9.40 0.49
C GLN A 101 9.14 -9.96 -0.71
N ASP A 102 9.87 -10.45 -1.70
CA ASP A 102 9.29 -11.16 -2.84
C ASP A 102 8.76 -12.53 -2.36
N GLY A 103 7.65 -12.96 -2.93
CA GLY A 103 7.05 -14.24 -2.58
C GLY A 103 5.90 -14.61 -3.48
N GLU A 104 5.30 -15.76 -3.18
CA GLU A 104 4.07 -16.19 -3.84
C GLU A 104 2.87 -15.44 -3.27
N CYS A 105 1.87 -15.17 -4.11
CA CYS A 105 0.61 -14.64 -3.65
C CYS A 105 -0.08 -15.67 -2.76
N VAL A 106 -0.26 -15.34 -1.49
CA VAL A 106 -1.05 -16.17 -0.57
C VAL A 106 -2.47 -15.63 -0.60
N ASP A 107 -3.43 -16.47 -0.99
CA ASP A 107 -4.83 -16.12 -0.79
C ASP A 107 -5.07 -16.04 0.72
N GLY A 108 -5.45 -14.85 1.18
CA GLY A 108 -5.79 -14.64 2.59
C GLY A 108 -6.87 -15.64 2.94
N ALA A 109 -6.57 -16.56 3.86
CA ALA A 109 -7.48 -17.61 4.28
C ALA A 109 -8.89 -17.04 4.46
N GLU A 110 -9.84 -17.55 3.68
CA GLU A 110 -11.26 -17.31 3.84
C GLU A 110 -11.57 -17.48 5.34
N SER A 111 -11.83 -16.37 6.00
CA SER A 111 -12.40 -16.41 7.33
C SER A 111 -13.89 -16.64 7.12
N ASP A 112 -14.27 -17.91 7.23
CA ASP A 112 -15.65 -18.39 7.38
C ASP A 112 -16.35 -17.68 8.56
#